data_AF-A0A0B1RPL6-F1
#
_entry.id   AF-A0A0B1RPL6-F1
#
_cell.length_a   1.000
_cell.length_b   1.000
_cell.length_c   1.000
_cell.angle_alpha   90.00
_cell.angle_beta   90.00
_cell.angle_gamma   90.00
#
_symmetry.space_group_name_H-M   'P 1'
#
loop_
_entity.id
_entity.type
_entity.pdbx_description
1 polymer ?
#
loop_
_entity_poly.entity_id
_entity_poly.type
_entity_poly.pdbx_seq_one_letter_code
_entity_poly.pdbx_strand_id
1 'polypeptide(L)'
;MSLRNEIVKPKEWINVNCDLPLLFVCQRERGACFNSSKTSDPPVISSPSNCDETQYLEENGTIYSPKYPSYYQESKACYYIIRSFESIVEIHFDDLQLKQGDAFYIYNAITDSIPSKKITSTIPPTQYIYSTRDVMKMIFVPGNRTNPYGNVEGKSRWKVVFESNTLSY
;
A
#
# COMPACT_ATOMS: atom_id res chain seq x y z
N MET A 1 -5.67 -8.54 30.08
CA MET A 1 -6.16 -7.33 29.38
C MET A 1 -5.76 -7.48 27.92
N SER A 2 -6.71 -7.59 27.00
CA SER A 2 -6.47 -8.02 25.61
C SER A 2 -6.74 -6.85 24.66
N LEU A 3 -5.71 -6.45 23.89
CA LEU A 3 -5.71 -5.39 22.87
C LEU A 3 -6.49 -5.79 21.59
N ARG A 4 -7.66 -6.41 21.74
CA ARG A 4 -8.42 -7.04 20.65
C ARG A 4 -9.35 -6.12 19.86
N ASN A 5 -9.45 -4.84 20.22
CA ASN A 5 -10.41 -3.93 19.57
C ASN A 5 -9.78 -3.01 18.51
N GLU A 6 -8.47 -3.08 18.26
CA GLU A 6 -7.82 -2.11 17.37
C GLU A 6 -7.37 -2.66 16.01
N ILE A 7 -7.46 -3.97 15.76
CA ILE A 7 -6.90 -4.55 14.53
C ILE A 7 -7.99 -4.84 13.49
N VAL A 8 -9.22 -5.21 13.90
CA VAL A 8 -10.31 -5.53 12.97
C VAL A 8 -11.66 -5.23 13.64
N LYS A 9 -12.62 -4.62 12.93
CA LYS A 9 -13.98 -4.45 13.48
C LYS A 9 -14.68 -5.81 13.60
N PRO A 10 -15.67 -5.94 14.50
CA PRO A 10 -16.44 -7.17 14.62
C PRO A 10 -17.05 -7.56 13.26
N LYS A 11 -16.81 -8.80 12.81
CA LYS A 11 -17.28 -9.41 11.54
C LYS A 11 -16.51 -9.04 10.25
N GLU A 12 -15.38 -8.36 10.36
CA GLU A 12 -14.48 -8.14 9.23
C GLU A 12 -13.35 -9.20 9.20
N TRP A 13 -12.81 -9.48 8.01
CA TRP A 13 -11.76 -10.48 7.79
C TRP A 13 -10.47 -9.77 7.38
N ILE A 14 -9.34 -10.24 7.86
CA ILE A 14 -8.03 -9.85 7.36
C ILE A 14 -7.34 -11.09 6.79
N ASN A 15 -6.70 -10.93 5.63
CA ASN A 15 -5.80 -11.95 5.09
C ASN A 15 -4.49 -11.83 5.85
N VAL A 16 -4.15 -12.85 6.61
CA VAL A 16 -2.89 -12.95 7.36
C VAL A 16 -2.10 -14.13 6.82
N ASN A 17 -0.80 -13.94 6.65
CA ASN A 17 0.09 -15.01 6.25
C ASN A 17 0.15 -16.10 7.34
N CYS A 18 0.07 -17.35 6.90
CA CYS A 18 0.03 -18.55 7.72
C CYS A 18 1.30 -18.78 8.55
N ASP A 19 2.42 -18.16 8.17
CA ASP A 19 3.71 -18.35 8.83
C ASP A 19 3.91 -17.38 10.02
N LEU A 20 2.97 -16.45 10.26
CA LEU A 20 2.94 -15.65 11.49
C LEU A 20 2.36 -16.47 12.65
N PRO A 21 3.09 -16.65 13.77
CA PRO A 21 2.53 -17.24 14.98
C PRO A 21 1.58 -16.23 15.65
N LEU A 22 0.32 -16.21 15.22
CA LEU A 22 -0.75 -15.50 15.92
C LEU A 22 -1.18 -16.36 17.12
N LEU A 23 -1.24 -15.74 18.31
CA LEU A 23 -1.50 -16.40 19.59
C LEU A 23 -2.82 -17.20 19.66
N PHE A 24 -3.72 -17.07 18.68
CA PHE A 24 -4.92 -17.90 18.51
C PHE A 24 -5.54 -17.74 17.10
N VAL A 25 -5.52 -18.79 16.29
CA VAL A 25 -6.34 -18.93 15.07
C VAL A 25 -6.86 -20.37 15.00
N CYS A 26 -8.12 -20.57 14.59
CA CYS A 26 -8.67 -21.91 14.35
C CYS A 26 -8.07 -22.53 13.07
N GLN A 27 -7.58 -23.76 13.16
CA GLN A 27 -7.08 -24.53 12.02
C GLN A 27 -8.23 -24.87 11.05
N ARG A 28 -8.12 -24.51 9.78
CA ARG A 28 -9.03 -24.97 8.72
C ARG A 28 -8.61 -26.36 8.21
N GLU A 29 -9.59 -27.16 7.79
CA GLU A 29 -9.33 -28.49 7.22
C GLU A 29 -8.58 -28.39 5.88
N ARG A 30 -7.66 -29.34 5.68
CA ARG A 30 -6.78 -29.43 4.52
C ARG A 30 -7.62 -29.55 3.25
N GLY A 31 -7.47 -28.60 2.32
CA GLY A 31 -8.10 -28.66 1.00
C GLY A 31 -9.32 -27.75 0.79
N ALA A 32 -9.70 -26.92 1.77
CA ALA A 32 -10.85 -26.01 1.65
C ALA A 32 -10.71 -24.91 0.55
N CYS A 33 -9.56 -24.78 -0.12
CA CYS A 33 -9.34 -23.85 -1.23
C CYS A 33 -9.48 -24.49 -2.63
N PHE A 34 -9.79 -25.79 -2.74
CA PHE A 34 -9.77 -26.49 -4.03
C PHE A 34 -11.07 -26.48 -4.84
N ASN A 35 -12.14 -25.82 -4.36
CA ASN A 35 -13.34 -25.62 -5.16
C ASN A 35 -13.47 -24.18 -5.64
N SER A 36 -12.47 -23.69 -6.37
CA SER A 36 -12.66 -22.58 -7.30
C SER A 36 -13.38 -23.09 -8.55
N SER A 37 -14.70 -23.25 -8.46
CA SER A 37 -15.54 -23.20 -9.66
C SER A 37 -15.98 -21.76 -9.87
N LYS A 38 -15.14 -21.02 -10.60
CA LYS A 38 -15.53 -20.09 -11.66
C LYS A 38 -14.28 -19.61 -12.38
N THR A 39 -14.06 -20.21 -13.53
CA THR A 39 -13.19 -19.72 -14.61
C THR A 39 -13.79 -18.45 -15.20
N SER A 40 -13.04 -17.34 -15.14
CA SER A 40 -12.93 -16.41 -16.27
C SER A 40 -11.73 -15.48 -16.01
N ASP A 41 -10.76 -15.62 -16.89
CA ASP A 41 -9.58 -14.78 -17.12
C ASP A 41 -8.44 -14.80 -16.08
N PRO A 42 -7.18 -14.68 -16.55
CA PRO A 42 -6.02 -14.54 -15.67
C PRO A 42 -6.25 -13.37 -14.69
N PRO A 43 -5.67 -13.41 -13.48
CA PRO A 43 -5.83 -12.35 -12.50
C PRO A 43 -5.27 -11.05 -13.07
N VAL A 44 -6.16 -10.23 -13.65
CA VAL A 44 -5.86 -8.84 -13.95
C VAL A 44 -5.66 -8.19 -12.58
N ILE A 45 -4.43 -7.76 -12.33
CA ILE A 45 -4.06 -6.97 -11.14
C ILE A 45 -4.78 -5.63 -11.27
N SER A 46 -6.07 -5.62 -10.95
CA SER A 46 -6.93 -4.45 -11.12
C SER A 46 -6.61 -3.46 -10.03
N SER A 47 -6.44 -2.18 -10.41
CA SER A 47 -6.23 -1.10 -9.46
C SER A 47 -7.35 -1.08 -8.41
N PRO A 48 -7.02 -0.79 -7.13
CA PRO A 48 -8.01 -0.75 -6.06
C PRO A 48 -9.11 0.25 -6.42
N SER A 49 -10.37 -0.07 -6.12
CA SER A 49 -11.49 0.79 -6.51
C SER A 49 -11.46 2.14 -5.77
N ASN A 50 -11.09 2.14 -4.47
CA ASN A 50 -11.01 3.33 -3.60
C ASN A 50 -9.95 3.16 -2.49
N CYS A 51 -9.67 4.23 -1.74
CA CYS A 51 -8.76 4.24 -0.58
C CYS A 51 -9.50 4.10 0.76
N ASP A 52 -10.53 3.26 0.80
CA ASP A 52 -11.37 3.08 2.00
C ASP A 52 -10.73 2.15 3.05
N GLU A 53 -9.77 1.31 2.62
CA GLU A 53 -9.11 0.32 3.49
C GLU A 53 -7.58 0.42 3.37
N THR A 54 -6.89 -0.05 4.41
CA THR A 54 -5.43 -0.20 4.40
C THR A 54 -5.04 -1.41 3.59
N GLN A 55 -4.13 -1.24 2.63
CA GLN A 55 -3.63 -2.34 1.82
C GLN A 55 -2.41 -2.97 2.48
N TYR A 56 -2.51 -4.27 2.77
CA TYR A 56 -1.43 -5.08 3.29
C TYR A 56 -0.79 -5.86 2.14
N LEU A 57 0.51 -5.71 1.98
CA LEU A 57 1.30 -6.20 0.85
C LEU A 57 2.55 -6.90 1.37
N GLU A 58 2.97 -7.96 0.71
CA GLU A 58 4.06 -8.82 1.18
C GLU A 58 5.03 -9.12 0.02
N GLU A 59 6.32 -9.23 0.34
CA GLU A 59 7.45 -9.59 -0.54
C GLU A 59 7.65 -8.68 -1.75
N ASN A 60 6.76 -8.74 -2.74
CA ASN A 60 6.89 -8.00 -3.98
C ASN A 60 5.53 -7.75 -4.64
N GLY A 61 5.44 -6.70 -5.44
CA GLY A 61 4.21 -6.39 -6.16
C GLY A 61 4.15 -4.99 -6.73
N THR A 62 2.94 -4.56 -7.09
CA THR A 62 2.70 -3.23 -7.65
C THR A 62 1.46 -2.62 -7.03
N ILE A 63 1.60 -1.36 -6.60
CA ILE A 63 0.54 -0.54 -6.04
C ILE A 63 0.10 0.46 -7.09
N TYR A 64 -1.20 0.53 -7.32
CA TYR A 64 -1.79 1.46 -8.27
C TYR A 64 -2.65 2.49 -7.53
N SER A 65 -2.67 3.73 -8.05
CA SER A 65 -3.69 4.69 -7.65
C SER A 65 -5.09 4.18 -8.00
N PRO A 66 -6.13 4.49 -7.22
CA PRO A 66 -7.46 4.07 -7.59
C PRO A 66 -7.87 4.59 -8.97
N LYS A 67 -8.45 3.71 -9.79
CA LYS A 67 -8.80 3.94 -11.20
C LYS A 67 -7.62 4.13 -12.16
N TYR A 68 -6.38 3.82 -11.75
CA TYR A 68 -5.24 3.79 -12.67
C TYR A 68 -5.57 3.00 -13.95
N PRO A 69 -5.19 3.47 -15.16
CA PRO A 69 -4.29 4.60 -15.47
C PRO A 69 -4.98 5.97 -15.50
N SER A 70 -6.28 6.02 -15.21
CA SER A 70 -6.96 7.30 -14.99
C SER A 70 -6.49 7.92 -13.69
N TYR A 71 -6.67 9.22 -13.57
CA TYR A 71 -6.23 9.94 -12.39
C TYR A 71 -7.14 9.69 -11.18
N TYR A 72 -6.53 9.66 -10.00
CA TYR A 72 -7.19 9.69 -8.72
C TYR A 72 -7.90 11.03 -8.51
N GLN A 73 -9.22 10.97 -8.35
CA GLN A 73 -10.08 12.15 -8.21
C GLN A 73 -10.62 12.34 -6.80
N GLU A 74 -10.43 11.37 -5.92
CA GLU A 74 -10.92 11.47 -4.55
C GLU A 74 -9.94 12.26 -3.68
N SER A 75 -10.48 12.82 -2.60
CA SER A 75 -9.71 13.55 -1.58
C SER A 75 -9.56 12.71 -0.31
N LYS A 76 -9.39 11.39 -0.45
CA LYS A 76 -9.13 10.48 0.67
C LYS A 76 -7.66 10.11 0.73
N ALA A 77 -7.17 9.88 1.95
CA ALA A 77 -5.83 9.36 2.16
C ALA A 77 -5.80 7.85 1.89
N CYS A 78 -4.69 7.36 1.33
CA CYS A 78 -4.49 5.94 1.04
C CYS A 78 -3.38 5.41 1.94
N TYR A 79 -3.61 4.24 2.54
CA TYR A 79 -2.70 3.63 3.50
C TYR A 79 -2.18 2.31 2.94
N TYR A 80 -0.87 2.15 2.93
CA TYR A 80 -0.18 0.97 2.43
C TYR A 80 0.82 0.48 3.47
N ILE A 81 0.78 -0.81 3.76
CA ILE A 81 1.72 -1.49 4.66
C ILE A 81 2.35 -2.60 3.84
N ILE A 82 3.65 -2.48 3.60
CA ILE A 82 4.45 -3.43 2.83
C ILE A 82 5.38 -4.15 3.80
N ARG A 83 5.40 -5.47 3.77
CA ARG A 83 6.25 -6.30 4.62
C ARG A 83 7.15 -7.20 3.77
N SER A 84 8.39 -7.37 4.22
CA SER A 84 9.34 -8.37 3.74
C SER A 84 9.61 -9.36 4.88
N PHE A 85 9.79 -10.65 4.58
CA PHE A 85 10.04 -11.68 5.58
C PHE A 85 11.52 -11.79 5.98
N GLU A 86 12.42 -11.65 5.01
CA GLU A 86 13.85 -11.92 5.21
C GLU A 86 14.75 -10.72 4.90
N SER A 87 14.18 -9.61 4.43
CA SER A 87 14.96 -8.49 3.92
C SER A 87 14.31 -7.12 4.14
N ILE A 88 14.85 -6.08 3.49
CA ILE A 88 14.26 -4.75 3.50
C ILE A 88 13.33 -4.56 2.31
N VAL A 89 12.36 -3.66 2.46
CA VAL A 89 11.48 -3.26 1.37
C VAL A 89 12.17 -2.18 0.52
N GLU A 90 12.24 -2.41 -0.78
CA GLU A 90 12.64 -1.44 -1.80
C GLU A 90 11.42 -1.04 -2.63
N ILE A 91 11.25 0.26 -2.88
CA ILE A 91 10.19 0.77 -3.76
C ILE A 91 10.74 1.76 -4.79
N HIS A 92 10.10 1.84 -5.95
CA HIS A 92 10.26 2.93 -6.90
C HIS A 92 8.92 3.28 -7.55
N PHE A 93 8.84 4.50 -8.07
CA PHE A 93 7.63 4.99 -8.73
C PHE A 93 7.81 4.91 -10.25
N ASP A 94 7.23 3.88 -10.86
CA ASP A 94 7.13 3.76 -12.32
C ASP A 94 6.37 4.93 -12.94
N ASP A 95 5.37 5.43 -12.22
CA ASP A 95 4.54 6.56 -12.63
C ASP A 95 4.20 7.37 -11.38
N LEU A 96 4.51 8.66 -11.39
CA LEU A 96 4.15 9.57 -10.31
C LEU A 96 3.80 10.96 -10.85
N GLN A 97 2.52 11.29 -10.75
CA GLN A 97 1.99 12.62 -10.97
C GLN A 97 1.26 13.04 -9.71
N LEU A 98 1.77 14.07 -9.05
CA LEU A 98 1.16 14.64 -7.85
C LEU A 98 0.58 16.01 -8.18
N LYS A 99 -0.67 16.21 -7.77
CA LYS A 99 -1.26 17.52 -7.68
C LYS A 99 -0.51 18.36 -6.65
N GLN A 100 -0.48 19.68 -6.86
CA GLN A 100 0.03 20.61 -5.85
C GLN A 100 -0.68 20.42 -4.50
N GLY A 101 0.12 20.20 -3.46
CA GLY A 101 -0.33 19.98 -2.08
C GLY A 101 -0.49 18.52 -1.70
N ASP A 102 -0.56 17.59 -2.66
CA ASP A 102 -0.57 16.15 -2.40
C ASP A 102 0.83 15.70 -1.97
N ALA A 103 0.88 14.72 -1.09
CA ALA A 103 2.14 14.21 -0.57
C ALA A 103 2.08 12.71 -0.27
N PHE A 104 3.20 12.03 -0.50
CA PHE A 104 3.47 10.73 0.09
C PHE A 104 4.36 10.87 1.31
N TYR A 105 4.03 10.09 2.34
CA TYR A 105 4.80 9.94 3.55
C TYR A 105 5.21 8.48 3.68
N ILE A 106 6.51 8.24 3.81
CA ILE A 106 7.09 6.91 3.96
C ILE A 106 7.68 6.81 5.36
N TYR A 107 7.47 5.67 5.99
CA TYR A 107 7.89 5.35 7.35
C TYR A 107 8.56 3.97 7.35
N ASN A 108 9.54 3.78 8.24
CA ASN A 108 10.30 2.53 8.33
C ASN A 108 9.64 1.51 9.28
N ALA A 109 8.54 1.88 9.96
CA ALA A 109 7.72 0.96 10.75
C ALA A 109 6.24 1.39 10.78
N ILE A 110 5.36 0.46 11.14
CA ILE A 110 3.92 0.72 11.29
C ILE A 110 3.65 1.73 12.41
N THR A 111 4.40 1.63 13.51
CA THR A 111 4.24 2.45 14.71
C THR A 111 4.92 3.82 14.64
N ASP A 112 5.74 4.08 13.60
CA ASP A 112 6.46 5.34 13.49
C ASP A 112 5.49 6.51 13.30
N SER A 113 5.68 7.57 14.06
CA SER A 113 4.94 8.83 13.96
C SER A 113 5.63 9.87 13.09
N ILE A 114 6.91 9.68 12.78
CA ILE A 114 7.73 10.59 11.99
C ILE A 114 8.09 9.92 10.66
N PRO A 115 7.78 10.54 9.51
CA PRO A 115 8.12 9.98 8.20
C PRO A 115 9.64 10.03 7.96
N SER A 116 10.21 8.94 7.45
CA SER A 116 11.60 8.88 6.98
C SER A 116 11.78 9.64 5.66
N LYS A 117 10.75 9.64 4.79
CA LYS A 117 10.74 10.39 3.53
C LYS A 117 9.38 11.04 3.28
N LYS A 118 9.41 12.27 2.78
CA LYS A 118 8.24 12.98 2.25
C LYS A 118 8.46 13.27 0.77
N ILE A 119 7.49 12.94 -0.07
CA ILE A 119 7.51 13.17 -1.52
C ILE A 119 6.34 14.09 -1.86
N THR A 120 6.63 15.23 -2.47
CA THR A 120 5.63 16.25 -2.85
C THR A 120 5.70 16.64 -4.33
N SER A 121 6.59 16.00 -5.09
CA SER A 121 6.86 16.26 -6.50
C SER A 121 7.11 14.95 -7.23
N THR A 122 7.12 15.00 -8.55
CA THR A 122 7.57 13.87 -9.37
C THR A 122 9.00 13.48 -9.00
N ILE A 123 9.21 12.18 -8.82
CA ILE A 123 10.53 11.57 -8.70
C ILE A 123 10.74 10.68 -9.93
N PRO A 124 11.98 10.57 -10.44
CA PRO A 124 12.26 9.73 -11.60
C PRO A 124 12.07 8.25 -11.25
N PRO A 125 11.68 7.40 -12.21
CA PRO A 125 11.47 5.97 -11.97
C PRO A 125 12.75 5.22 -11.60
N THR A 126 13.92 5.81 -11.88
CA THR A 126 15.23 5.30 -11.48
C THR A 126 15.59 5.59 -10.02
N GLN A 127 14.74 6.30 -9.29
CA GLN A 127 14.97 6.61 -7.88
C GLN A 127 14.29 5.59 -6.98
N TYR A 128 15.12 4.76 -6.36
CA TYR A 128 14.69 3.77 -5.38
C TYR A 128 14.68 4.33 -3.96
N ILE A 129 13.75 3.84 -3.16
CA ILE A 129 13.57 4.20 -1.75
C ILE A 129 13.56 2.91 -0.95
N TYR A 130 14.46 2.86 0.03
CA TYR A 130 14.69 1.68 0.86
C TYR A 130 14.11 1.89 2.26
N SER A 131 13.47 0.85 2.79
CA SER A 131 13.19 0.76 4.22
C SER A 131 14.48 0.41 4.97
N THR A 132 14.52 0.76 6.25
CA THR A 132 15.57 0.29 7.17
C THR A 132 15.13 -0.92 7.99
N ARG A 133 13.89 -1.39 7.81
CA ARG A 133 13.32 -2.55 8.51
C ARG A 133 12.58 -3.46 7.54
N ASP A 134 12.08 -4.57 8.07
CA ASP A 134 11.24 -5.58 7.41
C ASP A 134 9.84 -5.05 7.05
N VAL A 135 9.48 -3.83 7.48
CA VAL A 135 8.20 -3.20 7.16
C VAL A 135 8.41 -1.79 6.59
N MET A 136 7.60 -1.41 5.62
CA MET A 136 7.46 -0.04 5.12
C MET A 136 6.00 0.38 5.18
N LYS A 137 5.72 1.49 5.86
CA LYS A 137 4.39 2.12 5.85
C LYS A 137 4.45 3.32 4.90
N MET A 138 3.55 3.35 3.92
CA MET A 138 3.42 4.43 2.95
C MET A 138 2.01 5.01 3.03
N ILE A 139 1.91 6.33 3.11
CA ILE A 139 0.64 7.04 3.22
C ILE A 139 0.59 8.12 2.15
N PHE A 140 -0.40 8.03 1.27
CA PHE A 140 -0.76 9.13 0.38
C PHE A 140 -1.74 10.05 1.11
N VAL A 141 -1.44 11.35 1.13
CA VAL A 141 -2.30 12.38 1.70
C VAL A 141 -2.62 13.40 0.62
N PRO A 142 -3.91 13.55 0.24
CA PRO A 142 -4.31 14.59 -0.69
C PRO A 142 -4.20 15.97 -0.03
N GLY A 143 -3.72 16.94 -0.79
CA GLY A 143 -3.58 18.32 -0.37
C GLY A 143 -4.93 19.03 -0.27
N ASN A 144 -5.00 20.02 0.63
CA ASN A 144 -6.19 20.84 0.77
C ASN A 144 -6.41 21.69 -0.49
N ARG A 145 -7.66 21.86 -0.92
CA ARG A 145 -8.02 22.69 -2.09
C ARG A 145 -7.83 24.16 -1.73
N THR A 146 -6.62 24.70 -1.92
CA THR A 146 -6.32 26.10 -1.57
C THR A 146 -6.86 27.11 -2.59
N ASN A 147 -7.32 26.66 -3.78
CA ASN A 147 -7.90 27.57 -4.77
C ASN A 147 -9.32 27.14 -5.19
N PRO A 148 -10.37 27.89 -4.81
CA PRO A 148 -11.75 27.64 -5.24
C PRO A 148 -12.07 28.14 -6.67
N TYR A 149 -11.17 28.90 -7.31
CA TYR A 149 -11.35 29.44 -8.68
C TYR A 149 -10.24 29.05 -9.66
N GLY A 150 -9.24 28.30 -9.21
CA GLY A 150 -8.21 27.75 -10.09
C GLY A 150 -8.71 26.48 -10.73
N ASN A 151 -8.55 26.35 -12.04
CA ASN A 151 -8.58 25.06 -12.70
C ASN A 151 -7.51 24.19 -12.04
N VAL A 152 -7.88 23.37 -11.05
CA VAL A 152 -6.91 22.42 -10.48
C VAL A 152 -6.89 21.19 -11.37
N GLU A 153 -6.29 21.35 -12.54
CA GLU A 153 -5.98 20.29 -13.50
C GLU A 153 -4.89 19.33 -13.02
N GLY A 154 -4.44 19.46 -11.77
CA GLY A 154 -3.65 18.41 -11.13
C GLY A 154 -4.60 17.35 -10.57
N LYS A 155 -4.70 16.21 -11.24
CA LYS A 155 -5.23 15.00 -10.64
C LYS A 155 -4.05 14.08 -10.38
N SER A 156 -4.01 13.42 -9.23
CA SER A 156 -2.86 12.59 -8.86
C SER A 156 -2.95 11.22 -9.49
N ARG A 157 -1.84 10.63 -9.89
CA ARG A 157 -1.76 9.27 -10.43
C ARG A 157 -0.45 8.67 -9.99
N TRP A 158 -0.47 7.41 -9.57
CA TRP A 158 0.76 6.73 -9.22
C TRP A 158 0.72 5.23 -9.55
N LYS A 159 1.89 4.70 -9.88
CA LYS A 159 2.22 3.28 -9.96
C LYS A 159 3.52 3.08 -9.20
N VAL A 160 3.46 2.33 -8.10
CA VAL A 160 4.62 2.03 -7.26
C VAL A 160 4.93 0.55 -7.41
N VAL A 161 6.17 0.22 -7.74
CA VAL A 161 6.65 -1.15 -7.75
C VAL A 161 7.47 -1.35 -6.48
N PHE A 162 7.25 -2.46 -5.80
CA PHE A 162 7.98 -2.80 -4.59
C PHE A 162 8.49 -4.23 -4.64
N GLU A 163 9.62 -4.47 -4.00
CA GLU A 163 10.24 -5.77 -3.87
C GLU A 163 11.07 -5.87 -2.59
N SER A 164 11.28 -7.10 -2.15
CA SER A 164 12.13 -7.48 -1.04
C SER A 164 13.58 -7.57 -1.54
N ASN A 165 14.44 -6.62 -1.18
CA ASN A 165 15.84 -6.63 -1.60
C ASN A 165 16.73 -7.14 -0.46
N THR A 166 17.34 -8.31 -0.67
CA THR A 166 18.48 -8.76 0.11
C THR A 166 19.69 -7.96 -0.35
N LEU A 167 20.06 -6.89 0.37
CA LEU A 167 21.30 -6.16 0.10
C LEU A 167 22.48 -7.15 0.07
N SER A 168 22.93 -7.51 -1.12
CA SER A 168 24.15 -8.30 -1.32
C SER A 168 25.33 -7.35 -1.07
N TYR A 169 25.81 -7.33 0.17
CA TYR A 169 27.10 -6.75 0.53
C TYR A 169 28.25 -7.61 0.03
#